data_AF-A0A0Q7VVW3-F1
#
_entry.id   AF-A0A0Q7VVW3-F1
#
_cell.length_a   1.000
_cell.length_b   1.000
_cell.length_c   1.000
_cell.angle_alpha   90.00
_cell.angle_beta   90.00
_cell.angle_gamma   90.00
#
_symmetry.space_group_name_H-M   'P 1'
#
loop_
_entity.id
_entity.type
_entity.pdbx_description
1 polymer ?
#
loop_
_entity_poly.entity_id
_entity_poly.type
_entity_poly.pdbx_seq_one_letter_code
_entity_poly.pdbx_strand_id
1 'polypeptide(L)'
;MNTRSTLGRHRLTALLGVALVAAALVGAVFLIGQQSLAAAAAPSAASLTEADGVIRAEGEVSVFDETPAVTNLDADLLTAVRAAATVAATDGVDMHVNSGWRSAAYQQVLRQDAVDQYGSEEEAARWVATPENSEHVSGDAVDLGPLAAQDWLSRRGAEFGLCQIYANERWHFELRPAAVANGCPLMYDDPTADPRTQR
;
A
#
# COMPACT_ATOMS: atom_id res chain seq x y z
N MET A 1 -79.75 11.12 24.52
CA MET A 1 -79.09 10.08 23.69
C MET A 1 -77.73 10.59 23.22
N ASN A 2 -76.70 9.80 23.45
CA ASN A 2 -75.26 10.15 23.42
C ASN A 2 -74.73 10.46 22.01
N THR A 3 -74.29 11.70 21.75
CA THR A 3 -73.56 12.07 20.51
C THR A 3 -72.19 12.71 20.75
N ARG A 4 -71.75 12.89 22.00
CA ARG A 4 -70.45 13.52 22.32
C ARG A 4 -69.24 12.55 22.31
N SER A 5 -69.42 11.24 22.18
CA SER A 5 -68.32 10.26 22.32
C SER A 5 -67.58 9.90 21.02
N THR A 6 -68.16 10.19 19.84
CA THR A 6 -67.59 9.76 18.55
C THR A 6 -66.50 10.70 18.04
N LEU A 7 -66.67 12.03 18.14
CA LEU A 7 -65.65 12.99 17.70
C LEU A 7 -64.34 12.91 18.50
N GLY A 8 -64.41 12.56 19.80
CA GLY A 8 -63.23 12.37 20.64
C GLY A 8 -62.38 11.15 20.22
N ARG A 9 -63.05 10.05 19.83
CA ARG A 9 -62.38 8.82 19.40
C ARG A 9 -61.66 8.97 18.06
N HIS A 10 -62.26 9.68 17.10
CA HIS A 10 -61.63 9.92 15.79
C HIS A 10 -60.41 10.84 15.85
N ARG A 11 -60.41 11.84 16.74
CA ARG A 11 -59.25 12.72 16.97
C ARG A 11 -58.11 11.98 17.67
N LEU A 12 -58.43 11.10 18.62
CA LEU A 12 -57.42 10.29 19.33
C LEU A 12 -56.74 9.29 18.39
N THR A 13 -57.50 8.62 17.51
CA THR A 13 -56.95 7.69 16.51
C THR A 13 -56.09 8.39 15.46
N ALA A 14 -56.46 9.61 15.04
CA ALA A 14 -55.66 10.39 14.09
C ALA A 14 -54.33 10.84 14.71
N LEU A 15 -54.32 11.28 15.97
CA LEU A 15 -53.11 11.70 16.68
C LEU A 15 -52.15 10.52 16.95
N LEU A 16 -52.69 9.35 17.32
CA LEU A 16 -51.91 8.11 17.48
C LEU A 16 -51.32 7.63 16.14
N GLY A 17 -52.07 7.74 15.04
CA GLY A 17 -51.58 7.40 13.70
C GLY A 17 -50.44 8.31 13.23
N VAL A 18 -50.55 9.63 13.44
CA VAL A 18 -49.49 10.59 13.09
C VAL A 18 -48.24 10.38 13.95
N ALA A 19 -48.40 10.10 15.25
CA ALA A 19 -47.27 9.82 16.14
C ALA A 19 -46.52 8.53 15.76
N LEU A 20 -47.25 7.47 15.37
CA LEU A 20 -46.65 6.21 14.90
C LEU A 20 -45.91 6.37 13.57
N VAL A 21 -46.45 7.16 12.63
CA VAL A 21 -45.76 7.46 11.37
C VAL A 21 -44.52 8.32 11.60
N ALA A 22 -44.58 9.32 12.48
CA ALA A 22 -43.42 10.14 12.83
C ALA A 22 -42.31 9.31 13.51
N ALA A 23 -42.67 8.42 14.43
CA ALA A 23 -41.71 7.52 15.09
C ALA A 23 -41.08 6.53 14.09
N ALA A 24 -41.86 6.00 13.14
CA ALA A 24 -41.35 5.12 12.09
C ALA A 24 -40.39 5.85 11.13
N LEU A 25 -40.69 7.11 10.79
CA LEU A 25 -39.81 7.94 9.94
C LEU A 25 -38.50 8.30 10.67
N VAL A 26 -38.54 8.65 11.96
CA VAL A 26 -37.34 8.90 12.75
C VAL A 26 -36.50 7.63 12.92
N GLY A 27 -37.13 6.48 13.15
CA GLY A 27 -36.45 5.18 13.21
C GLY A 27 -35.79 4.79 11.89
N ALA A 28 -36.45 5.04 10.76
CA ALA A 28 -35.87 4.80 9.43
C ALA A 28 -34.68 5.72 9.12
N VAL A 29 -34.75 7.02 9.51
CA VAL A 29 -33.63 7.96 9.35
C VAL A 29 -32.43 7.54 10.23
N PHE A 30 -32.66 7.04 11.44
CA PHE A 30 -31.60 6.49 12.29
C PHE A 30 -30.97 5.21 11.72
N LEU A 31 -31.76 4.30 11.15
CA LEU A 31 -31.25 3.09 10.50
C LEU A 31 -30.49 3.39 9.19
N ILE A 32 -30.89 4.41 8.44
CA ILE A 32 -30.18 4.83 7.22
C ILE A 32 -28.87 5.54 7.60
N GLY A 33 -28.87 6.35 8.67
CA GLY A 33 -27.67 7.03 9.17
C GLY A 33 -26.58 6.10 9.69
N GLN A 34 -26.94 4.96 10.31
CA GLN A 34 -25.95 3.96 10.74
C GLN A 34 -25.30 3.21 9.58
N GLN A 35 -25.99 3.05 8.45
CA GLN A 35 -25.46 2.38 7.26
C GLN A 35 -24.46 3.25 6.49
N SER A 36 -24.56 4.57 6.61
CA SER A 36 -23.62 5.53 6.00
C SER A 36 -22.30 5.70 6.77
N LEU A 37 -22.21 5.23 8.01
CA LEU A 37 -20.97 5.22 8.81
C LEU A 37 -20.09 3.99 8.52
N ALA A 38 -20.60 3.01 7.78
CA ALA A 38 -19.79 1.99 7.14
C ALA A 38 -19.14 2.53 5.85
N ALA A 39 -18.66 3.79 5.88
CA ALA A 39 -17.56 4.17 5.01
C ALA A 39 -16.47 3.14 5.27
N ALA A 40 -16.01 2.45 4.21
CA ALA A 40 -15.00 1.42 4.32
C ALA A 40 -13.87 1.93 5.24
N ALA A 41 -13.72 1.31 6.41
CA ALA A 41 -12.64 1.68 7.30
C ALA A 41 -11.35 1.59 6.51
N ALA A 42 -10.50 2.63 6.56
CA ALA A 42 -9.21 2.58 5.92
C ALA A 42 -8.47 1.31 6.36
N PRO A 43 -7.74 0.63 5.44
CA PRO A 43 -6.98 -0.56 5.81
C PRO A 43 -6.08 -0.22 7.00
N SER A 44 -5.95 -1.15 7.93
CA SER A 44 -5.12 -0.98 9.13
C SER A 44 -3.96 -1.97 9.09
N ALA A 45 -2.83 -1.61 9.70
CA ALA A 45 -1.68 -2.52 9.81
C ALA A 45 -2.05 -3.89 10.43
N ALA A 46 -3.01 -3.90 11.37
CA ALA A 46 -3.47 -5.13 12.03
C ALA A 46 -4.23 -6.10 11.12
N SER A 47 -4.80 -5.61 10.01
CA SER A 47 -5.54 -6.44 9.05
C SER A 47 -4.66 -7.04 7.94
N LEU A 48 -3.43 -6.57 7.78
CA LEU A 48 -2.55 -6.98 6.69
C LEU A 48 -1.89 -8.33 6.96
N THR A 49 -1.74 -9.12 5.91
CA THR A 49 -1.21 -10.48 5.96
C THR A 49 -0.06 -10.67 4.99
N GLU A 50 0.55 -11.86 5.00
CA GLU A 50 1.54 -12.23 3.97
C GLU A 50 0.96 -12.14 2.55
N ALA A 51 -0.34 -12.39 2.38
CA ALA A 51 -1.03 -12.25 1.09
C ALA A 51 -1.01 -10.81 0.55
N ASP A 52 -0.80 -9.82 1.41
CA ASP A 52 -0.65 -8.40 1.06
C ASP A 52 0.80 -8.01 0.73
N GLY A 53 1.75 -8.96 0.80
CA GLY A 53 3.18 -8.70 0.62
C GLY A 53 3.91 -8.27 1.90
N VAL A 54 3.31 -8.46 3.08
CA VAL A 54 3.94 -8.09 4.36
C VAL A 54 5.08 -9.06 4.71
N ILE A 55 6.27 -8.49 4.94
CA ILE A 55 7.44 -9.16 5.52
C ILE A 55 7.62 -8.62 6.95
N ARG A 56 7.70 -9.50 7.96
CA ARG A 56 7.64 -9.08 9.37
C ARG A 56 8.99 -8.91 10.01
N ALA A 57 10.00 -9.64 9.55
CA ALA A 57 11.36 -9.52 10.04
C ALA A 57 12.36 -9.34 8.88
N GLU A 58 13.33 -8.46 9.09
CA GLU A 58 14.47 -8.32 8.18
C GLU A 58 15.20 -9.66 8.06
N GLY A 59 15.59 -10.04 6.85
CA GLY A 59 16.24 -11.32 6.57
C GLY A 59 15.32 -12.55 6.59
N GLU A 60 14.02 -12.40 6.83
CA GLU A 60 13.07 -13.53 6.84
C GLU A 60 12.83 -14.11 5.44
N VAL A 61 12.80 -13.26 4.41
CA VAL A 61 12.42 -13.62 3.05
C VAL A 61 13.61 -13.53 2.10
N SER A 62 14.00 -14.67 1.55
CA SER A 62 14.98 -14.79 0.47
C SER A 62 14.38 -14.33 -0.87
N VAL A 63 15.24 -13.87 -1.80
CA VAL A 63 14.82 -13.58 -3.19
C VAL A 63 14.37 -14.83 -3.97
N PHE A 64 14.62 -16.02 -3.42
CA PHE A 64 14.23 -17.31 -4.00
C PHE A 64 12.98 -17.91 -3.36
N ASP A 65 12.41 -17.25 -2.35
CA ASP A 65 11.20 -17.76 -1.70
C ASP A 65 9.96 -17.56 -2.58
N GLU A 66 8.94 -18.37 -2.31
CA GLU A 66 7.69 -18.38 -3.06
C GLU A 66 6.56 -17.67 -2.28
N THR A 67 6.90 -16.56 -1.62
CA THR A 67 5.94 -15.70 -0.90
C THR A 67 5.32 -14.67 -1.87
N PRO A 68 4.12 -14.12 -1.58
CA PRO A 68 3.50 -13.09 -2.42
C PRO A 68 4.36 -11.84 -2.64
N ALA A 69 5.19 -11.46 -1.65
CA ALA A 69 6.13 -10.34 -1.79
C ALA A 69 7.17 -10.59 -2.90
N VAL A 70 7.50 -11.85 -3.20
CA VAL A 70 8.48 -12.21 -4.24
C VAL A 70 7.79 -12.62 -5.54
N THR A 71 6.75 -13.46 -5.46
CA THR A 71 6.14 -14.09 -6.64
C THR A 71 5.23 -13.15 -7.44
N ASN A 72 4.78 -12.04 -6.84
CA ASN A 72 4.02 -11.01 -7.54
C ASN A 72 4.89 -9.87 -8.11
N LEU A 73 6.22 -9.94 -7.98
CA LEU A 73 7.11 -9.05 -8.73
C LEU A 73 6.97 -9.30 -10.23
N ASP A 74 7.25 -8.28 -11.03
CA ASP A 74 7.40 -8.46 -12.47
C ASP A 74 8.43 -9.57 -12.76
N ALA A 75 8.13 -10.41 -13.75
CA ALA A 75 8.89 -11.63 -14.01
C ALA A 75 10.32 -11.33 -14.48
N ASP A 76 10.51 -10.24 -15.23
CA ASP A 76 11.83 -9.83 -15.71
C ASP A 76 12.64 -9.23 -14.55
N LEU A 77 11.99 -8.43 -13.68
CA LEU A 77 12.62 -7.93 -12.44
C LEU A 77 13.06 -9.10 -11.55
N LEU A 78 12.17 -10.06 -11.26
CA LEU A 78 12.48 -11.19 -10.41
C LEU A 78 13.64 -12.03 -10.98
N THR A 79 13.68 -12.20 -12.30
CA THR A 79 14.78 -12.88 -12.99
C THR A 79 16.10 -12.15 -12.78
N ALA A 80 16.13 -10.82 -12.95
CA ALA A 80 17.32 -10.01 -12.73
C ALA A 80 17.79 -10.04 -11.26
N VAL A 81 16.87 -9.94 -10.30
CA VAL A 81 17.16 -10.02 -8.86
C VAL A 81 17.78 -11.37 -8.49
N ARG A 82 17.19 -12.48 -8.95
CA ARG A 82 17.70 -13.84 -8.69
C ARG A 82 19.07 -14.07 -9.33
N ALA A 83 19.31 -13.53 -10.52
CA ALA A 83 20.62 -13.56 -11.18
C ALA A 83 21.68 -12.77 -10.38
N ALA A 84 21.34 -11.54 -9.96
CA ALA A 84 22.22 -10.70 -9.15
C ALA A 84 22.56 -11.36 -7.80
N ALA A 85 21.56 -11.89 -7.10
CA ALA A 85 21.75 -12.57 -5.82
C ALA A 85 22.63 -13.82 -5.95
N THR A 86 22.49 -14.59 -7.04
CA THR A 86 23.34 -15.76 -7.30
C THR A 86 24.81 -15.36 -7.43
N VAL A 87 25.10 -14.27 -8.16
CA VAL A 87 26.49 -13.78 -8.33
C VAL A 87 27.00 -13.14 -7.04
N ALA A 88 26.18 -12.34 -6.35
CA ALA A 88 26.54 -11.71 -5.07
C ALA A 88 26.94 -12.77 -4.02
N ALA A 89 26.25 -13.91 -3.97
CA ALA A 89 26.58 -15.01 -3.08
C ALA A 89 27.98 -15.59 -3.36
N THR A 90 28.42 -15.63 -4.62
CA THR A 90 29.80 -16.06 -4.96
C THR A 90 30.87 -15.07 -4.49
N ASP A 91 30.49 -13.80 -4.33
CA ASP A 91 31.31 -12.74 -3.74
C ASP A 91 31.19 -12.69 -2.20
N GLY A 92 30.45 -13.63 -1.58
CA GLY A 92 30.22 -13.68 -0.14
C GLY A 92 29.21 -12.66 0.39
N VAL A 93 28.31 -12.18 -0.48
CA VAL A 93 27.27 -11.20 -0.16
C VAL A 93 25.89 -11.84 -0.33
N ASP A 94 25.26 -12.19 0.79
CA ASP A 94 23.88 -12.68 0.80
C ASP A 94 22.87 -11.53 0.72
N MET A 95 21.75 -11.76 0.04
CA MET A 95 20.70 -10.78 -0.21
C MET A 95 19.33 -11.33 0.20
N HIS A 96 18.50 -10.48 0.79
CA HIS A 96 17.12 -10.77 1.14
C HIS A 96 16.19 -9.63 0.73
N VAL A 97 14.89 -9.90 0.71
CA VAL A 97 13.86 -8.91 0.39
C VAL A 97 13.38 -8.26 1.68
N ASN A 98 13.51 -6.94 1.77
CA ASN A 98 12.92 -6.13 2.84
C ASN A 98 11.45 -5.81 2.53
N SER A 99 11.16 -5.52 1.26
CA SER A 99 9.82 -5.28 0.75
C SER A 99 9.81 -5.51 -0.77
N GLY A 100 9.02 -6.46 -1.25
CA GLY A 100 8.87 -6.73 -2.67
C GLY A 100 7.56 -6.15 -3.21
N TRP A 101 6.76 -6.98 -3.88
CA TRP A 101 5.41 -6.60 -4.24
C TRP A 101 4.55 -6.32 -2.99
N ARG A 102 3.68 -5.31 -3.07
CA ARG A 102 2.74 -4.94 -2.00
C ARG A 102 1.34 -4.74 -2.57
N SER A 103 0.31 -5.12 -1.80
CA SER A 103 -1.07 -4.76 -2.16
C SER A 103 -1.28 -3.24 -2.03
N ALA A 104 -2.24 -2.69 -2.79
CA ALA A 104 -2.61 -1.28 -2.67
C ALA A 104 -3.08 -0.90 -1.25
N ALA A 105 -3.72 -1.85 -0.54
CA ALA A 105 -4.13 -1.67 0.85
C ALA A 105 -2.93 -1.56 1.79
N TYR A 106 -1.89 -2.37 1.58
CA TYR A 106 -0.64 -2.26 2.33
C TYR A 106 0.07 -0.93 2.03
N GLN A 107 0.16 -0.53 0.75
CA GLN A 107 0.73 0.76 0.37
C GLN A 107 0.02 1.94 1.04
N GLN A 108 -1.32 1.89 1.15
CA GLN A 108 -2.11 2.92 1.83
C GLN A 108 -1.79 3.00 3.32
N VAL A 109 -1.60 1.86 4.00
CA VAL A 109 -1.18 1.81 5.40
C VAL A 109 0.19 2.46 5.56
N LEU A 110 1.18 2.08 4.74
CA LEU A 110 2.52 2.66 4.78
C LEU A 110 2.49 4.18 4.56
N ARG A 111 1.63 4.66 3.65
CA ARG A 111 1.48 6.09 3.39
C ARG A 111 0.91 6.81 4.61
N GLN A 112 -0.09 6.24 5.27
CA GLN A 112 -0.65 6.82 6.49
C GLN A 112 0.39 6.86 7.62
N ASP A 113 1.12 5.76 7.82
CA ASP A 113 2.18 5.67 8.84
C ASP A 113 3.27 6.72 8.58
N ALA A 114 3.65 6.94 7.31
CA ALA A 114 4.59 7.98 6.93
C ALA A 114 4.04 9.40 7.19
N VAL A 115 2.76 9.66 6.94
CA VAL A 115 2.12 10.94 7.29
C VAL A 115 2.18 11.18 8.79
N ASP A 116 1.86 10.16 9.59
CA ASP A 116 1.91 10.24 11.05
C ASP A 116 3.35 10.46 11.55
N GLN A 117 4.34 9.85 10.88
CA GLN A 117 5.76 9.99 11.21
C GLN A 117 6.34 11.36 10.83
N TYR A 118 6.05 11.85 9.63
CA TYR A 118 6.67 13.05 9.04
C TYR A 118 5.81 14.31 9.18
N GLY A 119 4.56 14.18 9.60
CA GLY A 119 3.67 15.28 9.96
C GLY A 119 2.89 15.91 8.81
N SER A 120 3.13 15.51 7.56
CA SER A 120 2.36 15.96 6.40
C SER A 120 2.41 14.96 5.25
N GLU A 121 1.42 15.03 4.36
CA GLU A 121 1.43 14.26 3.10
C GLU A 121 2.59 14.64 2.18
N GLU A 122 3.01 15.91 2.22
CA GLU A 122 4.11 16.43 1.42
C GLU A 122 5.45 15.83 1.86
N GLU A 123 5.74 15.82 3.16
CA GLU A 123 6.98 15.21 3.67
C GLU A 123 6.95 13.68 3.57
N ALA A 124 5.78 13.05 3.77
CA ALA A 124 5.62 11.61 3.59
C ALA A 124 5.86 11.17 2.14
N ALA A 125 5.47 12.00 1.16
CA ALA A 125 5.65 11.68 -0.26
C ALA A 125 7.11 11.55 -0.69
N ARG A 126 8.06 12.06 0.12
CA ARG A 126 9.51 11.90 -0.08
C ARG A 126 10.03 10.50 0.24
N TRP A 127 9.19 9.64 0.81
CA TRP A 127 9.57 8.29 1.25
C TRP A 127 8.55 7.22 0.83
N VAL A 128 7.27 7.60 0.69
CA VAL A 128 6.19 6.65 0.40
C VAL A 128 5.26 7.20 -0.66
N ALA A 129 5.31 6.58 -1.85
CA ALA A 129 4.37 6.84 -2.94
C ALA A 129 2.92 6.48 -2.56
N THR A 130 1.96 7.04 -3.31
CA THR A 130 0.54 6.68 -3.18
C THR A 130 0.28 5.26 -3.68
N PRO A 131 -0.85 4.62 -3.29
CA PRO A 131 -1.22 3.30 -3.83
C PRO A 131 -1.28 3.22 -5.35
N GLU A 132 -1.70 4.30 -6.02
CA GLU A 132 -1.89 4.35 -7.47
C GLU A 132 -0.57 4.39 -8.26
N ASN A 133 0.48 4.97 -7.65
CA ASN A 133 1.71 5.29 -8.35
C ASN A 133 2.96 4.58 -7.78
N SER A 134 2.78 3.67 -6.82
CA SER A 134 3.88 2.91 -6.22
C SER A 134 4.32 1.77 -7.14
N GLU A 135 5.60 1.73 -7.49
CA GLU A 135 6.19 0.66 -8.29
C GLU A 135 6.21 -0.69 -7.53
N HIS A 136 6.11 -0.69 -6.20
CA HIS A 136 5.89 -1.93 -5.43
C HIS A 136 4.49 -2.51 -5.64
N VAL A 137 3.49 -1.67 -5.96
CA VAL A 137 2.11 -2.12 -6.20
C VAL A 137 1.98 -2.74 -7.58
N SER A 138 2.68 -2.19 -8.58
CA SER A 138 2.78 -2.79 -9.92
C SER A 138 3.71 -4.01 -9.97
N GLY A 139 4.59 -4.17 -8.99
CA GLY A 139 5.59 -5.25 -8.94
C GLY A 139 6.91 -4.89 -9.65
N ASP A 140 7.09 -3.63 -10.04
CA ASP A 140 8.23 -3.12 -10.80
C ASP A 140 9.40 -2.64 -9.92
N ALA A 141 9.25 -2.70 -8.58
CA ALA A 141 10.28 -2.34 -7.60
C ALA A 141 10.46 -3.39 -6.49
N VAL A 142 11.67 -3.44 -5.95
CA VAL A 142 12.03 -4.26 -4.80
C VAL A 142 13.01 -3.55 -3.88
N ASP A 143 12.76 -3.67 -2.57
CA ASP A 143 13.65 -3.21 -1.52
C ASP A 143 14.51 -4.36 -1.03
N LEU A 144 15.83 -4.24 -1.18
CA LEU A 144 16.78 -5.31 -0.92
C LEU A 144 17.66 -4.98 0.29
N GLY A 145 17.92 -5.99 1.12
CA GLY A 145 18.85 -5.96 2.24
C GLY A 145 19.85 -7.12 2.18
N PRO A 146 20.83 -7.16 3.10
CA PRO A 146 21.19 -6.12 4.06
C PRO A 146 22.02 -5.01 3.40
N LEU A 147 22.53 -4.08 4.21
CA LEU A 147 23.43 -2.99 3.80
C LEU A 147 24.56 -3.42 2.83
N ALA A 148 25.20 -4.56 3.10
CA ALA A 148 26.27 -5.08 2.25
C ALA A 148 25.79 -5.46 0.84
N ALA A 149 24.56 -5.97 0.70
CA ALA A 149 23.95 -6.28 -0.60
C ALA A 149 23.62 -4.99 -1.37
N GLN A 150 23.11 -3.97 -0.68
CA GLN A 150 22.85 -2.65 -1.28
C GLN A 150 24.15 -2.01 -1.80
N ASP A 151 25.22 -2.06 -1.01
CA ASP A 151 26.54 -1.60 -1.42
C ASP A 151 27.06 -2.38 -2.64
N TRP A 152 26.89 -3.71 -2.66
CA TRP A 152 27.28 -4.54 -3.79
C TRP A 152 26.49 -4.18 -5.06
N LEU A 153 25.16 -4.02 -4.95
CA LEU A 153 24.29 -3.60 -6.04
C LEU A 153 24.58 -2.19 -6.54
N SER A 154 24.97 -1.25 -5.69
CA SER A 154 25.39 0.10 -6.13
C SER A 154 26.57 0.06 -7.12
N ARG A 155 27.42 -0.97 -7.03
CA ARG A 155 28.60 -1.15 -7.88
C ARG A 155 28.35 -2.04 -9.08
N ARG A 156 27.50 -3.07 -8.91
CA ARG A 156 27.33 -4.16 -9.89
C ARG A 156 25.92 -4.35 -10.42
N GLY A 157 24.93 -3.67 -9.84
CA GLY A 157 23.51 -3.84 -10.19
C GLY A 157 23.23 -3.61 -11.67
N ALA A 158 23.90 -2.61 -12.28
CA ALA A 158 23.77 -2.30 -13.70
C ALA A 158 24.08 -3.50 -14.61
N GLU A 159 24.97 -4.42 -14.21
CA GLU A 159 25.29 -5.64 -14.97
C GLU A 159 24.07 -6.56 -15.14
N PHE A 160 23.07 -6.43 -14.26
CA PHE A 160 21.81 -7.18 -14.26
C PHE A 160 20.63 -6.30 -14.66
N GLY A 161 20.87 -5.03 -15.01
CA GLY A 161 19.82 -4.06 -15.22
C GLY A 161 19.16 -3.54 -13.93
N LEU A 162 19.69 -3.86 -12.75
CA LEU A 162 19.12 -3.40 -11.47
C LEU A 162 19.71 -2.06 -11.08
N CYS A 163 18.85 -1.06 -10.91
CA CYS A 163 19.29 0.30 -10.62
C CYS A 163 18.62 0.85 -9.38
N GLN A 164 19.42 1.47 -8.51
CA GLN A 164 18.90 2.35 -7.48
C GLN A 164 18.28 3.56 -8.18
N ILE A 165 17.02 3.87 -7.88
CA ILE A 165 16.28 4.95 -8.55
C ILE A 165 16.27 6.22 -7.72
N TYR A 166 16.20 6.11 -6.39
CA TYR A 166 16.11 7.25 -5.48
C TYR A 166 17.36 7.35 -4.62
N ALA A 167 17.99 8.53 -4.59
CA ALA A 167 19.24 8.76 -3.88
C ALA A 167 19.09 8.61 -2.35
N ASN A 168 17.92 8.94 -1.81
CA ASN A 168 17.56 8.78 -0.40
C ASN A 168 17.18 7.34 -0.01
N GLU A 169 16.95 6.44 -0.97
CA GLU A 169 16.47 5.07 -0.74
C GLU A 169 17.45 4.04 -1.32
N ARG A 170 18.59 3.88 -0.65
CA ARG A 170 19.65 2.92 -1.02
C ARG A 170 19.22 1.45 -1.12
N TRP A 171 18.03 1.13 -0.63
CA TRP A 171 17.43 -0.19 -0.66
C TRP A 171 16.53 -0.40 -1.88
N HIS A 172 16.03 0.67 -2.53
CA HIS A 172 15.01 0.60 -3.58
C HIS A 172 15.64 0.38 -4.96
N PHE A 173 15.39 -0.76 -5.57
CA PHE A 173 15.89 -1.13 -6.90
C PHE A 173 14.74 -1.41 -7.87
N GLU A 174 14.92 -0.97 -9.11
CA GLU A 174 14.02 -1.27 -10.22
C GLU A 174 14.80 -1.82 -11.41
N LEU A 175 14.09 -2.53 -12.30
CA LEU A 175 14.67 -2.99 -13.55
C LEU A 175 14.78 -1.84 -14.57
N ARG A 176 15.98 -1.69 -15.13
CA ARG A 176 16.33 -0.81 -16.25
C ARG A 176 17.14 -1.65 -17.23
N PRO A 177 16.50 -2.36 -18.19
CA PRO A 177 17.20 -3.31 -19.06
C PRO A 177 18.34 -2.66 -19.86
N ALA A 178 18.18 -1.39 -20.23
CA ALA A 178 19.21 -0.62 -20.91
C ALA A 178 20.48 -0.38 -20.08
N ALA A 179 20.44 -0.54 -18.75
CA ALA A 179 21.57 -0.28 -17.87
C ALA A 179 22.72 -1.29 -18.06
N VAL A 180 22.43 -2.50 -18.56
CA VAL A 180 23.47 -3.49 -18.91
C VAL A 180 24.44 -2.92 -19.95
N ALA A 181 23.94 -2.11 -20.89
CA ALA A 181 24.76 -1.50 -21.94
C ALA A 181 25.21 -0.07 -21.60
N ASN A 182 24.41 0.68 -20.83
CA ASN A 182 24.57 2.12 -20.68
C ASN A 182 24.88 2.58 -19.25
N GLY A 183 24.89 1.68 -18.28
CA GLY A 183 24.86 2.03 -16.86
C GLY A 183 23.49 2.51 -16.40
N CYS A 184 23.33 2.65 -15.08
CA CYS A 184 22.07 3.13 -14.51
C CYS A 184 21.78 4.60 -14.87
N PRO A 185 20.49 4.97 -14.99
CA PRO A 185 20.11 6.37 -15.14
C PRO A 185 20.55 7.18 -13.92
N LEU A 186 20.56 8.51 -14.06
CA LEU A 186 20.73 9.38 -12.91
C LEU A 186 19.58 9.13 -11.92
N MET A 187 19.94 9.01 -10.64
CA MET A 187 18.97 8.90 -9.57
C MET A 187 18.18 10.19 -9.43
N TYR A 188 16.91 10.06 -9.07
CA TYR A 188 16.14 11.16 -8.51
C TYR A 188 16.57 11.41 -7.06
N ASP A 189 16.39 12.63 -6.55
CA ASP A 189 16.73 12.93 -5.15
C ASP A 189 15.88 12.08 -4.18
N ASP A 190 14.59 11.99 -4.49
CA ASP A 190 13.58 11.18 -3.80
C ASP A 190 12.38 10.94 -4.73
N PRO A 191 11.38 10.11 -4.33
CA PRO A 191 10.21 9.83 -5.15
C PRO A 191 9.46 11.06 -5.66
N THR A 192 9.49 12.20 -4.96
CA THR A 192 8.77 13.41 -5.41
C THR A 192 9.34 14.04 -6.67
N ALA A 193 10.60 13.73 -7.01
CA ALA A 193 11.24 14.18 -8.24
C ALA A 193 10.99 13.26 -9.45
N ASP A 194 10.37 12.08 -9.23
CA ASP A 194 10.07 11.12 -10.28
C ASP A 194 8.68 11.38 -10.91
N PRO A 195 8.60 11.72 -12.20
CA PRO A 195 7.32 12.01 -12.86
C PRO A 195 6.28 10.88 -12.79
N ARG A 196 6.71 9.62 -12.58
CA ARG A 196 5.81 8.47 -12.49
C ARG A 196 4.99 8.47 -11.20
N THR A 197 5.55 9.00 -10.12
CA THR A 197 4.94 9.04 -8.79
C THR A 197 3.98 10.23 -8.62
N GLN A 198 4.04 11.20 -9.53
CA GLN A 198 3.30 12.48 -9.50
C GLN A 198 1.97 12.46 -10.28
N ARG A 199 1.52 11.29 -10.75
CA ARG A 199 0.34 11.17 -11.63
C ARG A 199 -0.99 11.21 -10.87
#